data_AF-A0A357L9S4-F1
#
_entry.id   AF-A0A357L9S4-F1
#
_cell.length_a   1.000
_cell.length_b   1.000
_cell.length_c   1.000
_cell.angle_alpha   90.00
_cell.angle_beta   90.00
_cell.angle_gamma   90.00
#
_symmetry.space_group_name_H-M   'P 1'
#
loop_
_entity.id
_entity.type
_entity.pdbx_description
1 polymer ?
#
loop_
_entity_poly.entity_id
_entity_poly.type
_entity_poly.pdbx_seq_one_letter_code
_entity_poly.pdbx_strand_id
1 'polypeptide(L)'
;QLLVDKMLFMRPEDQASLRDAMRRRDFLTVFLESAPKSKEEPWFRRNAARFVAVCEAHGRTAAQHHDRLVARFIEKPSAALDASRLAQVTASGPPLGVLLAALEILRDLRLAAPRADIRTRCDDLARLKAMVGA
;
A
#
# COMPACT_ATOMS: atom_id res chain seq x y z
N GLN A 1 11.77 3.87 8.14
CA GLN A 1 11.30 4.09 9.52
C GLN A 1 10.10 3.21 9.86
N LEU A 2 8.93 3.38 9.23
CA LEU A 2 7.66 2.68 9.55
C LEU A 2 7.77 1.17 9.89
N LEU A 3 8.50 0.38 9.09
CA LEU A 3 8.60 -1.07 9.32
C LEU A 3 9.38 -1.42 10.59
N VAL A 4 10.43 -0.64 10.91
CA VAL A 4 11.24 -0.83 12.12
C VAL A 4 10.39 -0.58 13.36
N ASP A 5 9.62 0.51 13.35
CA ASP A 5 8.75 0.88 14.48
C ASP A 5 7.66 -0.17 14.74
N LYS A 6 7.21 -0.87 13.69
CA LYS A 6 6.16 -1.90 13.80
C LYS A 6 6.66 -3.30 14.12
N MET A 7 7.93 -3.62 13.91
CA MET A 7 8.45 -4.99 14.11
C MET A 7 8.21 -5.49 15.54
N LEU A 8 8.39 -4.64 16.56
CA LEU A 8 8.21 -5.03 17.96
C LEU A 8 6.76 -5.40 18.33
N PHE A 9 5.79 -5.03 17.49
CA PHE A 9 4.37 -5.35 17.66
C PHE A 9 3.96 -6.63 16.88
N MET A 10 4.91 -7.29 16.22
CA MET A 10 4.69 -8.52 15.45
C MET A 10 5.33 -9.71 16.16
N ARG A 11 4.79 -10.92 15.90
CA ARG A 11 5.40 -12.16 16.39
C ARG A 11 6.79 -12.36 15.76
N PRO A 12 7.73 -13.05 16.43
CA PRO A 12 9.09 -13.24 15.91
C PRO A 12 9.14 -13.83 14.49
N GLU A 13 8.25 -14.76 14.16
CA GLU A 13 8.13 -15.35 12.82
C GLU A 13 7.74 -14.32 11.76
N ASP A 14 6.79 -13.43 12.07
CA ASP A 14 6.34 -12.37 11.17
C ASP A 14 7.45 -11.34 10.96
N GLN A 15 8.24 -11.03 11.99
CA GLN A 15 9.42 -10.16 11.89
C GLN A 15 10.47 -10.77 10.95
N ALA A 16 10.73 -12.07 11.07
CA ALA A 16 11.69 -12.78 10.23
C ALA A 16 11.23 -12.77 8.76
N SER A 17 9.97 -13.09 8.50
CA SER A 17 9.37 -13.03 7.15
C SER A 17 9.43 -11.63 6.55
N LEU A 18 9.15 -10.59 7.33
CA LEU A 18 9.22 -9.20 6.85
C LEU A 18 10.66 -8.80 6.48
N ARG A 19 11.66 -9.15 7.32
CA ARG A 19 13.07 -8.86 7.02
C ARG A 19 13.56 -9.57 5.76
N ASP A 20 13.12 -10.80 5.53
CA ASP A 20 13.43 -11.55 4.32
C ASP A 20 12.78 -10.91 3.09
N ALA A 21 11.49 -10.57 3.16
CA ALA A 21 10.77 -9.92 2.07
C ALA A 21 11.41 -8.58 1.64
N MET A 22 11.95 -7.81 2.59
CA MET A 22 12.65 -6.55 2.32
C MET A 22 13.94 -6.69 1.49
N ARG A 23 14.49 -7.90 1.36
CA ARG A 23 15.71 -8.19 0.60
C ARG A 23 15.43 -8.85 -0.75
N ARG A 24 14.17 -9.20 -1.02
CA ARG A 24 13.77 -9.90 -2.23
C ARG A 24 13.34 -8.92 -3.31
N ARG A 25 13.47 -9.37 -4.56
CA ARG A 25 12.93 -8.67 -5.71
C ARG A 25 11.42 -8.85 -5.77
N ASP A 26 10.69 -7.75 -6.00
CA ASP A 26 9.23 -7.77 -6.07
C ASP A 26 8.71 -8.30 -7.42
N PHE A 27 7.52 -8.89 -7.42
CA PHE A 27 6.95 -9.51 -8.61
C PHE A 27 6.62 -8.51 -9.73
N LEU A 28 6.22 -7.28 -9.42
CA LEU A 28 5.96 -6.28 -10.46
C LEU A 28 7.24 -5.99 -11.25
N THR A 29 8.36 -5.79 -10.55
CA THR A 29 9.67 -5.64 -11.19
C THR A 29 10.03 -6.87 -12.03
N VAL A 30 9.85 -8.09 -11.51
CA VAL A 30 10.13 -9.33 -12.27
C VAL A 30 9.29 -9.44 -13.55
N PHE A 31 8.00 -9.11 -13.51
CA PHE A 31 7.14 -9.10 -14.69
C PHE A 31 7.62 -8.07 -15.73
N LEU A 32 7.93 -6.85 -15.29
CA LEU A 32 8.38 -5.78 -16.19
C LEU A 32 9.72 -6.09 -16.86
N GLU A 33 10.63 -6.74 -16.15
CA GLU A 33 11.93 -7.16 -16.71
C GLU A 33 11.83 -8.36 -17.64
N SER A 34 10.85 -9.24 -17.39
CA SER A 34 10.60 -10.43 -18.23
C SER A 34 9.80 -10.09 -19.49
N ALA A 35 9.03 -9.00 -19.46
CA ALA A 35 8.14 -8.59 -20.55
C ALA A 35 8.81 -8.50 -21.94
N PRO A 36 10.04 -7.97 -22.11
CA PRO A 36 10.67 -7.89 -23.43
C PRO A 36 10.84 -9.24 -24.13
N LYS A 37 10.99 -10.34 -23.36
CA LYS A 37 11.22 -11.68 -23.88
C LYS A 37 9.98 -12.57 -23.83
N SER A 38 9.03 -12.27 -22.95
CA SER A 38 7.99 -13.23 -22.59
C SER A 38 6.57 -12.67 -22.60
N LYS A 39 6.34 -11.39 -22.95
CA LYS A 39 4.99 -10.80 -22.86
C LYS A 39 3.92 -11.53 -23.69
N GLU A 40 4.30 -12.17 -24.80
CA GLU A 40 3.38 -12.91 -25.66
C GLU A 40 3.17 -14.36 -25.18
N GLU A 41 3.97 -14.83 -24.22
CA GLU A 41 3.87 -16.20 -23.73
C GLU A 41 2.56 -16.43 -22.95
N PRO A 42 1.89 -17.59 -23.14
CA PRO A 42 0.63 -17.88 -22.46
C PRO A 42 0.72 -17.81 -20.93
N TRP A 43 1.84 -18.27 -20.37
CA TRP A 43 2.07 -18.22 -18.91
C TRP A 43 2.22 -16.78 -18.42
N PHE A 44 2.88 -15.91 -19.19
CA PHE A 44 3.10 -14.53 -18.81
C PHE A 44 1.77 -13.79 -18.76
N ARG A 45 0.98 -13.86 -19.84
CA ARG A 45 -0.32 -13.18 -19.93
C ARG A 45 -1.25 -13.62 -18.81
N ARG A 46 -1.37 -14.94 -18.59
CA ARG A 46 -2.21 -15.49 -17.52
C ARG A 46 -1.75 -15.03 -16.14
N ASN A 47 -0.46 -15.14 -15.83
CA ASN A 47 0.04 -14.86 -14.49
C ASN A 47 0.09 -13.36 -14.20
N ALA A 48 0.48 -12.54 -15.17
CA ALA A 48 0.47 -11.08 -15.05
C ALA A 48 -0.95 -10.54 -14.87
N ALA A 49 -1.95 -11.06 -15.60
CA ALA A 49 -3.35 -10.68 -15.40
C ALA A 49 -3.85 -11.02 -13.98
N ARG A 50 -3.51 -12.21 -13.47
CA ARG A 50 -3.84 -12.59 -12.08
C ARG A 50 -3.11 -11.72 -11.05
N PHE A 51 -1.85 -11.40 -11.30
CA PHE A 51 -1.07 -10.51 -10.45
C PHE A 51 -1.68 -9.09 -10.40
N VAL A 52 -2.07 -8.54 -11.54
CA VAL A 52 -2.79 -7.25 -11.62
C VAL A 52 -4.06 -7.31 -10.76
N ALA A 53 -4.88 -8.36 -10.90
CA ALA A 53 -6.10 -8.51 -10.11
C ALA A 53 -5.82 -8.54 -8.59
N VAL A 54 -4.72 -9.14 -8.16
CA VAL A 54 -4.27 -9.13 -6.76
C VAL A 54 -3.87 -7.72 -6.31
N CYS A 55 -3.08 -7.00 -7.11
CA CYS A 55 -2.69 -5.61 -6.81
C CYS A 55 -3.92 -4.72 -6.64
N GLU A 56 -4.90 -4.84 -7.54
CA GLU A 56 -6.13 -4.06 -7.44
C GLU A 56 -6.99 -4.43 -6.24
N ALA A 57 -7.11 -5.72 -5.92
CA ALA A 57 -7.81 -6.16 -4.72
C ALA A 57 -7.12 -5.61 -3.45
N HIS A 58 -5.79 -5.61 -3.42
CA HIS A 58 -5.01 -5.02 -2.32
C HIS A 58 -5.21 -3.51 -2.20
N GLY A 59 -5.22 -2.78 -3.32
CA GLY A 59 -5.54 -1.36 -3.36
C GLY A 59 -6.96 -1.07 -2.89
N ARG A 60 -7.95 -1.81 -3.38
CA ARG A 60 -9.37 -1.66 -2.97
C ARG A 60 -9.58 -1.89 -1.49
N THR A 61 -8.94 -2.89 -0.88
CA THR A 61 -9.04 -3.10 0.57
C THR A 61 -8.36 -1.98 1.36
N ALA A 62 -7.26 -1.42 0.87
CA ALA A 62 -6.60 -0.28 1.50
C ALA A 62 -7.47 0.99 1.44
N ALA A 63 -8.11 1.27 0.30
CA ALA A 63 -9.08 2.35 0.16
C ALA A 63 -10.28 2.13 1.10
N GLN A 64 -10.87 0.92 1.09
CA GLN A 64 -11.99 0.59 1.96
C GLN A 64 -11.64 0.78 3.45
N HIS A 65 -10.47 0.29 3.89
CA HIS A 65 -10.01 0.48 5.26
C HIS A 65 -9.90 1.97 5.60
N HIS A 66 -9.30 2.77 4.73
CA HIS A 66 -9.18 4.20 4.95
C HIS A 66 -10.55 4.88 5.01
N ASP A 67 -11.38 4.70 3.98
CA ASP A 67 -12.64 5.44 3.82
C ASP A 67 -13.72 5.01 4.81
N ARG A 68 -13.78 3.70 5.13
CA ARG A 68 -14.83 3.15 5.99
C ARG A 68 -14.44 3.05 7.46
N LEU A 69 -13.15 2.91 7.76
CA LEU A 69 -12.69 2.76 9.14
C LEU A 69 -12.02 4.04 9.63
N VAL A 70 -10.95 4.48 8.97
CA VAL A 70 -10.18 5.66 9.41
C VAL A 70 -11.03 6.92 9.31
N ALA A 71 -11.58 7.22 8.13
CA ALA A 71 -12.34 8.45 7.93
C ALA A 71 -13.61 8.49 8.81
N ARG A 72 -14.30 7.36 8.94
CA ARG A 72 -15.58 7.29 9.68
C ARG A 72 -15.41 7.34 11.20
N PHE A 73 -14.43 6.64 11.75
CA PHE A 73 -14.31 6.47 13.20
C PHE A 73 -13.17 7.27 13.83
N ILE A 74 -12.25 7.83 13.03
CA ILE A 74 -11.14 8.63 13.53
C ILE A 74 -11.25 10.07 13.02
N GLU A 75 -11.17 10.29 11.72
CA GLU A 75 -11.08 11.64 11.14
C GLU A 75 -12.33 12.49 11.42
N LYS A 76 -13.50 12.02 10.98
CA LYS A 76 -14.76 12.78 11.12
C LYS A 76 -15.13 13.04 12.58
N PRO A 77 -15.06 12.06 13.51
CA PRO A 77 -15.35 12.33 14.92
C PRO A 77 -14.35 13.30 15.56
N SER A 78 -13.08 13.27 15.12
CA SER A 78 -12.04 14.14 15.68
C SER A 78 -12.22 15.60 15.30
N ALA A 79 -12.88 15.91 14.18
CA ALA A 79 -13.12 17.30 13.75
C ALA A 79 -13.99 18.10 14.74
N ALA A 80 -14.80 17.43 15.56
CA ALA A 80 -15.63 18.06 16.58
C ALA A 80 -14.97 18.11 17.98
N LEU A 81 -13.76 17.58 18.13
CA LEU A 81 -13.05 17.55 19.40
C LEU A 81 -12.23 18.82 19.63
N ASP A 82 -12.18 19.27 20.89
CA ASP A 82 -11.26 20.32 21.31
C ASP A 82 -9.79 19.82 21.32
N ALA A 83 -8.85 20.77 21.35
CA ALA A 83 -7.41 20.47 21.29
C ALA A 83 -6.92 19.56 22.44
N SER A 84 -7.54 19.64 23.63
CA SER A 84 -7.16 18.83 24.80
C SER A 84 -7.55 17.36 24.62
N ARG A 85 -8.68 17.09 23.96
CA ARG A 85 -9.15 15.75 23.63
C ARG A 85 -8.43 15.16 22.42
N LEU A 86 -8.07 15.99 21.44
CA LEU A 86 -7.30 15.56 20.26
C LEU A 86 -5.96 14.92 20.65
N ALA A 87 -5.28 15.43 21.68
CA ALA A 87 -4.04 14.85 22.19
C ALA A 87 -4.22 13.42 22.72
N GLN A 88 -5.42 13.05 23.18
CA GLN A 88 -5.71 11.69 23.68
C GLN A 88 -5.97 10.69 22.55
N VAL A 89 -6.44 11.14 21.39
CA VAL A 89 -6.74 10.28 20.22
C VAL A 89 -5.48 9.57 19.71
N THR A 90 -4.33 10.23 19.81
CA THR A 90 -3.03 9.68 19.39
C THR A 90 -2.01 9.60 20.53
N ALA A 91 -2.46 9.35 21.77
CA ALA A 91 -1.61 9.42 22.96
C ALA A 91 -0.33 8.56 22.92
N SER A 92 -0.31 7.50 22.10
CA SER A 92 0.84 6.61 21.90
C SER A 92 1.50 6.73 20.51
N GLY A 93 1.14 7.76 19.74
CA GLY A 93 1.57 7.93 18.35
C GLY A 93 1.83 9.38 17.96
N PRO A 94 2.13 9.64 16.67
CA PRO A 94 2.31 11.00 16.18
C PRO A 94 0.98 11.78 16.24
N PRO A 95 1.02 13.12 16.23
CA PRO A 95 -0.19 13.94 16.21
C PRO A 95 -1.17 13.52 15.11
N LEU A 96 -2.48 13.66 15.35
CA LEU A 96 -3.52 13.15 14.45
C LEU A 96 -3.34 13.53 12.98
N GLY A 97 -3.03 14.80 12.68
CA GLY A 97 -2.80 15.23 11.29
C GLY A 97 -1.62 14.52 10.62
N VAL A 98 -0.54 14.28 11.37
CA VAL A 98 0.63 13.53 10.89
C VAL A 98 0.27 12.06 10.65
N LEU A 99 -0.51 11.46 11.56
CA LEU A 99 -1.01 10.10 11.40
C LEU A 99 -1.88 9.95 10.13
N LEU A 100 -2.86 10.85 9.95
CA LEU A 100 -3.78 10.80 8.81
C LEU A 100 -3.03 10.94 7.47
N ALA A 101 -2.09 11.89 7.38
CA ALA A 101 -1.24 12.05 6.20
C ALA A 101 -0.41 10.79 5.90
N ALA A 102 0.17 10.16 6.93
CA ALA A 102 0.92 8.92 6.76
C ALA A 102 0.02 7.75 6.30
N LEU A 103 -1.21 7.66 6.81
CA LEU A 103 -2.18 6.64 6.40
C LEU A 103 -2.67 6.86 4.96
N GLU A 104 -2.81 8.11 4.54
CA GLU A 104 -3.13 8.45 3.16
C GLU A 104 -2.03 8.03 2.18
N ILE A 105 -0.77 8.34 2.51
CA ILE A 105 0.39 7.89 1.72
C ILE A 105 0.37 6.35 1.59
N LEU A 106 0.12 5.62 2.67
CA LEU A 106 0.05 4.16 2.63
C LEU A 106 -1.14 3.62 1.81
N ARG A 107 -2.29 4.30 1.83
CA ARG A 107 -3.44 3.98 0.98
C ARG A 107 -3.03 4.11 -0.49
N ASP A 108 -2.40 5.22 -0.85
CA ASP A 108 -2.10 5.55 -2.25
C ASP A 108 -0.95 4.72 -2.83
N LEU A 109 0.03 4.36 -2.01
CA LEU A 109 1.06 3.37 -2.38
C LEU A 109 0.44 2.01 -2.74
N ARG A 110 -0.58 1.58 -1.99
CA ARG A 110 -1.27 0.29 -2.23
C ARG A 110 -2.25 0.33 -3.39
N LEU A 111 -2.85 1.49 -3.65
CA LEU A 111 -3.66 1.73 -4.85
C LEU A 111 -2.82 1.87 -6.12
N ALA A 112 -1.51 2.12 -5.96
CA ALA A 112 -0.65 2.62 -7.03
C ALA A 112 -1.24 3.89 -7.67
N ALA A 113 -1.72 4.83 -6.84
CA ALA A 113 -2.32 6.07 -7.32
C ALA A 113 -1.29 7.01 -7.94
N PRO A 114 -1.67 7.85 -8.93
CA PRO A 114 -0.79 8.90 -9.44
C PRO A 114 -0.58 9.97 -8.36
N ARG A 115 0.67 10.24 -8.00
CA ARG A 115 1.06 11.21 -6.97
C ARG A 115 2.32 11.95 -7.43
N ALA A 116 2.37 13.26 -7.22
CA ALA A 116 3.53 14.08 -7.57
C ALA A 116 4.55 14.20 -6.43
N ASP A 117 4.10 14.02 -5.19
CA ASP A 117 4.86 14.23 -3.96
C ASP A 117 5.56 12.95 -3.47
N ILE A 118 5.11 11.77 -3.90
CA ILE A 118 5.71 10.48 -3.57
C ILE A 118 5.85 9.59 -4.81
N ARG A 119 6.86 8.73 -4.81
CA ARG A 119 7.01 7.70 -5.84
C ARG A 119 5.99 6.58 -5.61
N THR A 120 5.12 6.36 -6.59
CA THR A 120 4.21 5.21 -6.62
C THR A 120 4.55 4.27 -7.77
N ARG A 121 3.90 3.10 -7.84
CA ARG A 121 4.03 2.16 -8.96
C ARG A 121 2.91 2.36 -10.00
N CYS A 122 2.30 3.55 -10.08
CA CYS A 122 1.19 3.85 -10.99
C CYS A 122 1.53 3.51 -12.44
N ASP A 123 2.58 4.11 -12.98
CA ASP A 123 2.98 3.95 -14.38
C ASP A 123 3.43 2.51 -14.68
N ASP A 124 4.16 1.90 -13.75
CA ASP A 124 4.60 0.51 -13.85
C ASP A 124 3.42 -0.46 -13.92
N LEU A 125 2.41 -0.27 -13.08
CA LEU A 125 1.21 -1.11 -13.07
C LEU A 125 0.36 -0.85 -14.32
N ALA A 126 0.23 0.40 -14.77
CA ALA A 126 -0.45 0.75 -16.02
C ALA A 126 0.23 0.09 -17.24
N ARG A 127 1.56 0.09 -17.26
CA ARG A 127 2.34 -0.59 -18.30
C ARG A 127 2.06 -2.09 -18.32
N LEU A 128 2.02 -2.75 -17.15
CA LEU A 128 1.72 -4.18 -17.07
C LEU A 128 0.28 -4.49 -17.50
N LYS A 129 -0.70 -3.67 -17.07
CA LYS A 129 -2.10 -3.75 -17.48
C LYS A 129 -2.26 -3.70 -18.99
N ALA A 130 -1.59 -2.75 -19.64
CA ALA A 130 -1.62 -2.62 -21.10
C ALA A 130 -1.09 -3.87 -21.83
N MET A 131 -0.14 -4.61 -21.25
CA MET A 131 0.36 -5.86 -21.85
C MET A 131 -0.67 -7.00 -21.82
N VAL A 132 -1.56 -7.00 -20.83
CA VAL A 132 -2.51 -8.10 -20.59
C VAL A 132 -3.96 -7.75 -20.90
N GLY A 133 -4.24 -6.50 -21.29
CA GLY A 133 -5.60 -6.02 -21.59
C GLY A 133 -6.51 -5.96 -20.35
N ALA A 134 -5.94 -5.60 -19.19
CA ALA A 134 -6.64 -5.45 -17.92
C ALA A 134 -6.86 -3.98 -17.53
#